data_AF-A0A1B8UN54-F1
#
_entry.id   AF-A0A1B8UN54-F1
#
_cell.length_a   1.000
_cell.length_b   1.000
_cell.length_c   1.000
_cell.angle_alpha   90.00
_cell.angle_beta   90.00
_cell.angle_gamma   90.00
#
_symmetry.space_group_name_H-M   'P 1'
#
loop_
_entity.id
_entity.type
_entity.pdbx_description
1 polymer ?
#
loop_
_entity_poly.entity_id
_entity_poly.type
_entity_poly.pdbx_seq_one_letter_code
_entity_poly.pdbx_strand_id
1 'polypeptide(L)'
;MLRTAMFTIGFIALLIGGFLWMSQQQKGLDPALLSIVKNYVGRDGLVHDVTNDIGVESVEDVGFKKKGDVLEVFYGKMNFNIQMDETLQEAVQNLRKLGIVLSTDEAGNVKLTYNGEAVKQFE
;
A
#
# COMPACT_ATOMS: atom_id res chain seq x y z
N MET A 1 30.50 38.68 -2.87
CA MET A 1 30.46 37.20 -2.76
C MET A 1 29.67 36.72 -1.54
N LEU A 2 29.79 37.34 -0.36
CA LEU A 2 29.00 36.94 0.83
C LEU A 2 27.48 37.04 0.67
N ARG A 3 26.98 38.11 0.01
CA ARG A 3 25.54 38.30 -0.23
C ARG A 3 24.94 37.22 -1.10
N THR A 4 25.65 36.77 -2.14
CA THR A 4 25.19 35.70 -3.03
C THR A 4 25.13 34.36 -2.29
N ALA A 5 26.12 34.05 -1.46
CA ALA A 5 26.13 32.81 -0.67
C ALA A 5 24.97 32.74 0.34
N MET A 6 24.57 33.87 0.93
CA MET A 6 23.45 33.94 1.88
C MET A 6 22.10 33.62 1.21
N PHE A 7 21.90 34.08 -0.03
CA PHE A 7 20.74 33.72 -0.85
C PHE A 7 20.76 32.24 -1.24
N THR A 8 21.92 31.68 -1.61
CA THR A 8 22.02 30.26 -1.97
C THR A 8 21.71 29.34 -0.79
N ILE A 9 22.21 29.66 0.40
CA ILE A 9 21.94 28.89 1.62
C ILE A 9 20.45 28.98 1.98
N GLY A 10 19.85 30.16 1.91
CA GLY A 10 18.41 30.33 2.13
C GLY A 10 17.55 29.55 1.14
N PHE A 11 17.94 29.51 -0.14
CA PHE A 11 17.24 28.76 -1.18
C PHE A 11 17.35 27.24 -0.97
N ILE A 12 18.54 26.74 -0.59
CA ILE A 12 18.74 25.32 -0.27
C ILE A 12 17.92 24.91 0.97
N ALA A 13 17.87 25.74 2.01
CA ALA A 13 17.05 25.49 3.19
C ALA A 13 15.54 25.44 2.84
N LEU A 14 15.08 26.30 1.93
CA LEU A 14 13.71 26.29 1.42
C LEU A 14 13.39 25.02 0.63
N LEU A 15 14.31 24.54 -0.20
CA LEU A 15 14.15 23.29 -0.95
C LEU A 15 14.11 22.08 -0.03
N ILE A 16 14.99 22.02 0.98
CA ILE A 16 15.01 20.92 1.96
C ILE A 16 13.74 20.97 2.82
N GLY A 17 13.33 22.14 3.28
CA GLY A 17 12.08 22.31 4.04
C GLY A 17 10.84 21.93 3.23
N GLY A 18 10.78 22.35 1.96
CA GLY A 18 9.71 21.96 1.04
C GLY A 18 9.71 20.45 0.75
N PHE A 19 10.89 19.84 0.56
CA PHE A 19 11.02 18.41 0.34
C PHE A 19 10.57 17.58 1.56
N LEU A 20 10.97 17.99 2.77
CA LEU A 20 10.55 17.33 4.01
C LEU A 20 9.05 17.48 4.25
N TRP A 21 8.48 18.65 3.93
CA TRP A 21 7.04 18.88 4.03
C TRP A 21 6.24 18.05 3.02
N MET A 22 6.73 17.96 1.78
CA MET A 22 6.12 17.13 0.74
C MET A 22 6.24 15.64 1.05
N SER A 23 7.36 15.21 1.64
CA SER A 23 7.58 13.83 2.09
C SER A 23 6.68 13.47 3.29
N GLN A 24 6.38 14.43 4.19
CA GLN A 24 5.38 14.23 5.25
C GLN A 24 3.95 14.09 4.72
N GLN A 25 3.62 14.69 3.58
CA GLN A 25 2.29 14.56 2.96
C GLN A 25 2.06 13.24 2.23
N GLN A 26 3.11 12.43 2.00
CA GLN A 26 2.97 11.09 1.43
C GLN A 26 2.59 10.02 2.47
N LYS A 27 1.99 10.41 3.60
CA LYS A 27 1.22 9.51 4.46
C LYS A 27 -0.17 9.27 3.87
N GLY A 28 -0.19 8.73 2.65
CA GLY A 28 -1.41 8.32 1.97
C GLY A 28 -1.38 6.81 1.72
N LEU A 29 -2.52 6.27 1.29
CA LEU A 29 -2.58 4.91 0.77
C LEU A 29 -1.59 4.70 -0.35
N ASP A 30 -1.06 3.48 -0.42
CA ASP A 30 -0.15 3.09 -1.48
C ASP A 30 -0.82 3.27 -2.86
N PRO A 31 -0.21 4.04 -3.77
CA PRO A 31 -0.74 4.28 -5.11
C PRO A 31 -0.99 2.99 -5.90
N ALA A 32 -0.22 1.93 -5.66
CA ALA A 32 -0.42 0.65 -6.34
C ALA A 32 -1.74 -0.01 -5.90
N LEU A 33 -2.07 -0.01 -4.60
CA LEU A 33 -3.37 -0.49 -4.12
C LEU A 33 -4.53 0.29 -4.76
N LEU A 34 -4.41 1.63 -4.80
CA LEU A 34 -5.43 2.49 -5.41
C LEU A 34 -5.55 2.24 -6.92
N SER A 35 -4.44 2.05 -7.61
CA SER A 35 -4.41 1.75 -9.05
C SER A 35 -5.11 0.43 -9.34
N ILE A 36 -4.83 -0.61 -8.55
CA ILE A 36 -5.47 -1.93 -8.72
C ILE A 36 -6.98 -1.79 -8.52
N VAL A 37 -7.40 -1.18 -7.41
CA VAL A 37 -8.84 -0.99 -7.12
C VAL A 37 -9.52 -0.16 -8.20
N LYS A 38 -8.89 0.90 -8.69
CA LYS A 38 -9.50 1.80 -9.68
C LYS A 38 -9.62 1.16 -11.07
N ASN A 39 -8.63 0.39 -11.49
CA ASN A 39 -8.53 -0.10 -12.86
C ASN A 39 -9.11 -1.51 -13.04
N TYR A 40 -9.10 -2.33 -11.98
CA TYR A 40 -9.47 -3.74 -12.08
C TYR A 40 -10.71 -4.12 -11.25
N VAL A 41 -11.18 -3.29 -10.31
CA VAL A 41 -12.45 -3.57 -9.62
C VAL A 41 -13.62 -2.99 -10.41
N GLY A 42 -14.51 -3.86 -10.86
CA GLY A 42 -15.71 -3.51 -11.59
C GLY A 42 -16.78 -2.88 -10.69
N ARG A 43 -17.85 -2.34 -11.32
CA ARG A 43 -19.01 -1.79 -10.59
C ARG A 43 -19.81 -2.84 -9.82
N ASP A 44 -19.62 -4.11 -10.18
CA ASP A 44 -20.13 -5.30 -9.50
C ASP A 44 -19.33 -5.68 -8.25
N GLY A 45 -18.20 -5.01 -8.00
CA GLY A 45 -17.31 -5.30 -6.86
C GLY A 45 -16.43 -6.51 -7.08
N LEU A 46 -16.37 -7.04 -8.31
CA LEU A 46 -15.49 -8.14 -8.69
C LEU A 46 -14.22 -7.61 -9.33
N VAL A 47 -13.13 -8.36 -9.18
CA VAL A 47 -11.85 -8.06 -9.85
C VAL A 47 -11.89 -8.64 -11.27
N HIS A 48 -11.72 -7.79 -12.27
CA HIS A 48 -11.68 -8.13 -13.68
C HIS A 48 -10.27 -7.91 -14.22
N ASP A 49 -9.52 -9.01 -14.41
CA ASP A 49 -8.17 -8.98 -14.98
C ASP A 49 -8.14 -9.59 -16.39
N VAL A 50 -8.77 -8.91 -17.34
CA VAL A 50 -8.92 -9.43 -18.73
C VAL A 50 -7.56 -9.52 -19.45
N THR A 51 -6.62 -8.65 -19.08
CA THR A 51 -5.27 -8.56 -19.69
C THR A 51 -4.24 -9.44 -19.00
N ASN A 52 -4.59 -10.10 -17.89
CA ASN A 52 -3.65 -10.85 -17.04
C ASN A 52 -2.48 -9.98 -16.53
N ASP A 53 -2.75 -8.72 -16.23
CA ASP A 53 -1.75 -7.78 -15.72
C ASP A 53 -1.51 -7.98 -14.23
N ILE A 54 -2.55 -8.32 -13.47
CA ILE A 54 -2.42 -8.66 -12.06
C ILE A 54 -1.96 -10.11 -11.91
N GLY A 55 -2.57 -11.04 -12.64
CA GLY A 55 -2.24 -12.47 -12.60
C GLY A 55 -2.50 -13.12 -11.26
N VAL A 56 -3.66 -12.85 -10.65
CA VAL A 56 -4.16 -13.62 -9.51
C VAL A 56 -5.09 -14.70 -10.06
N GLU A 57 -4.62 -15.94 -10.07
CA GLU A 57 -5.40 -17.10 -10.50
C GLU A 57 -5.90 -17.90 -9.29
N SER A 58 -5.16 -17.88 -8.20
CA SER A 58 -5.45 -18.64 -6.99
C SER A 58 -5.01 -17.93 -5.70
N VAL A 59 -5.34 -18.51 -4.54
CA VAL A 59 -4.87 -18.04 -3.23
C VAL A 59 -3.35 -18.07 -3.10
N GLU A 60 -2.65 -18.92 -3.85
CA GLU A 60 -1.20 -19.07 -3.79
C GLU A 60 -0.46 -17.85 -4.37
N ASP A 61 -1.14 -17.10 -5.24
CA ASP A 61 -0.64 -15.85 -5.83
C ASP A 61 -0.79 -14.65 -4.88
N VAL A 62 -1.47 -14.85 -3.75
CA VAL A 62 -1.69 -13.81 -2.75
C VAL A 62 -0.91 -14.16 -1.49
N GLY A 63 -0.22 -13.16 -0.94
CA GLY A 63 0.45 -13.32 0.33
C GLY A 63 0.82 -12.00 0.95
N PHE A 64 1.50 -12.05 2.09
CA PHE A 64 1.86 -10.85 2.80
C PHE A 64 3.15 -11.02 3.61
N LYS A 65 3.79 -9.89 3.90
CA LYS A 65 4.96 -9.80 4.76
C LYS A 65 4.81 -8.60 5.68
N LYS A 66 4.96 -8.83 6.99
CA LYS A 66 4.95 -7.75 7.99
C LYS A 66 6.38 -7.26 8.24
N LYS A 67 6.63 -5.96 8.05
CA LYS A 67 7.89 -5.27 8.30
C LYS A 67 7.64 -4.11 9.27
N GLY A 68 7.66 -4.40 10.57
CA GLY A 68 7.30 -3.42 11.60
C GLY A 68 5.85 -2.97 11.46
N ASP A 69 5.66 -1.67 11.23
CA ASP A 69 4.35 -1.02 11.03
C ASP A 69 3.88 -1.04 9.57
N VAL A 70 4.62 -1.68 8.67
CA VAL A 70 4.26 -1.81 7.26
C VAL A 70 3.89 -3.26 6.95
N LEU A 71 2.75 -3.45 6.30
CA LEU A 71 2.30 -4.71 5.75
C LEU A 71 2.45 -4.67 4.23
N GLU A 72 3.44 -5.37 3.70
CA GLU A 72 3.59 -5.59 2.26
C GLU A 72 2.65 -6.71 1.85
N VAL A 73 1.80 -6.46 0.86
CA VAL A 73 0.86 -7.45 0.31
C VAL A 73 1.28 -7.75 -1.12
N PHE A 74 1.41 -9.03 -1.42
CA PHE A 74 1.63 -9.58 -2.74
C PHE A 74 0.28 -10.00 -3.30
N TYR A 75 -0.06 -9.50 -4.49
CA TYR A 75 -1.32 -9.76 -5.16
C TYR A 75 -1.00 -10.07 -6.64
N GLY A 76 -0.70 -11.34 -6.91
CA GLY A 76 -0.20 -11.81 -8.19
C GLY A 76 1.16 -11.21 -8.50
N LYS A 77 1.25 -10.51 -9.63
CA LYS A 77 2.43 -9.80 -10.13
C LYS A 77 2.61 -8.43 -9.47
N MET A 78 1.63 -7.97 -8.70
CA MET A 78 1.65 -6.65 -8.08
C MET A 78 1.98 -6.74 -6.59
N ASN A 79 2.64 -5.71 -6.07
CA ASN A 79 2.89 -5.55 -4.65
C ASN A 79 2.52 -4.13 -4.20
N PHE A 80 2.03 -4.01 -2.98
CA PHE A 80 1.70 -2.74 -2.36
C PHE A 80 1.86 -2.79 -0.85
N ASN A 81 2.13 -1.63 -0.26
CA ASN A 81 2.37 -1.50 1.16
C ASN A 81 1.15 -0.91 1.87
N ILE A 82 0.89 -1.38 3.08
CA ILE A 82 -0.16 -0.85 3.95
C ILE A 82 0.50 -0.40 5.24
N GLN A 83 0.37 0.88 5.56
CA GLN A 83 0.80 1.39 6.85
C GLN A 83 -0.24 1.03 7.91
N MET A 84 0.22 0.46 9.02
CA MET A 84 -0.61 0.15 10.20
C MET A 84 -0.77 1.39 11.09
N ASP A 85 -1.19 2.48 10.46
CA ASP A 85 -1.43 3.78 11.09
C ASP A 85 -2.87 4.25 10.87
N GLU A 86 -3.09 5.58 10.89
CA GLU A 86 -4.38 6.22 10.62
C GLU A 86 -4.99 5.89 9.25
N THR A 87 -4.18 5.46 8.27
CA THR A 87 -4.64 5.08 6.91
C THR A 87 -5.12 3.63 6.82
N LEU A 88 -4.91 2.82 7.86
CA LEU A 88 -5.20 1.39 7.86
C LEU A 88 -6.68 1.11 7.56
N GLN A 89 -7.60 1.90 8.10
CA GLN A 89 -9.03 1.66 7.93
C GLN A 89 -9.46 1.79 6.47
N GLU A 90 -8.94 2.78 5.76
CA GLU A 90 -9.22 2.99 4.33
C GLU A 90 -8.52 1.90 3.49
N ALA A 91 -7.31 1.47 3.89
CA ALA A 91 -6.61 0.37 3.25
C ALA A 91 -7.39 -0.94 3.36
N VAL A 92 -7.95 -1.24 4.54
CA VAL A 92 -8.80 -2.42 4.76
C VAL A 92 -10.07 -2.38 3.89
N GLN A 93 -10.68 -1.21 3.68
CA GLN A 93 -11.83 -1.09 2.78
C GLN A 93 -11.47 -1.41 1.33
N ASN A 94 -10.30 -0.95 0.87
CA ASN A 94 -9.81 -1.24 -0.48
C ASN A 94 -9.37 -2.70 -0.63
N LEU A 95 -8.72 -3.29 0.37
CA LEU A 95 -8.40 -4.71 0.42
C LEU A 95 -9.66 -5.59 0.27
N ARG A 96 -10.76 -5.24 0.96
CA ARG A 96 -12.02 -6.00 0.86
C ARG A 96 -12.58 -6.03 -0.56
N LYS A 97 -12.41 -4.96 -1.34
CA LYS A 97 -12.81 -4.91 -2.75
C LYS A 97 -11.98 -5.85 -3.61
N LEU A 98 -10.77 -6.19 -3.17
CA LEU A 98 -9.90 -7.19 -3.79
C LEU A 98 -10.15 -8.61 -3.23
N GLY A 99 -11.21 -8.81 -2.44
CA GLY A 99 -11.46 -10.10 -1.77
C GLY A 99 -10.50 -10.40 -0.62
N ILE A 100 -9.66 -9.44 -0.22
CA ILE A 100 -8.70 -9.60 0.87
C ILE A 100 -9.31 -9.10 2.18
N VAL A 101 -9.26 -9.94 3.22
CA VAL A 101 -9.67 -9.57 4.57
C VAL A 101 -8.48 -9.64 5.51
N LEU A 102 -8.16 -8.48 6.09
CA LEU A 102 -7.21 -8.33 7.17
C LEU A 102 -7.89 -8.64 8.51
N SER A 103 -7.27 -9.49 9.31
CA SER A 103 -7.70 -9.83 10.67
C SER A 103 -6.50 -9.89 11.59
N THR A 104 -6.75 -9.84 12.89
CA THR A 104 -5.72 -9.98 13.93
C THR A 104 -6.17 -11.10 14.87
N ASP A 105 -5.26 -12.01 15.20
CA ASP A 105 -5.56 -13.04 16.20
C ASP A 105 -5.48 -12.50 17.64
N GLU A 106 -5.86 -13.33 18.61
CA GLU A 106 -5.85 -12.97 20.04
C GLU A 106 -4.44 -12.62 20.57
N ALA A 107 -3.39 -13.05 19.86
CA ALA A 107 -2.00 -12.76 20.20
C ALA A 107 -1.47 -11.49 19.49
N GLY A 108 -2.30 -10.80 18.70
CA GLY A 108 -1.90 -9.60 17.97
C GLY A 108 -1.20 -9.88 16.63
N ASN A 109 -1.16 -11.12 16.17
CA ASN A 109 -0.57 -11.46 14.88
C ASN A 109 -1.56 -11.15 13.75
N VAL A 110 -1.02 -10.57 12.70
CA VAL A 110 -1.77 -10.20 11.51
C VAL A 110 -2.01 -11.44 10.67
N LYS A 111 -3.26 -11.66 10.26
CA LYS A 111 -3.67 -12.72 9.34
C LYS A 111 -4.43 -12.09 8.18
N LEU A 112 -4.08 -12.50 6.97
CA LEU A 112 -4.83 -12.16 5.77
C LEU A 112 -5.53 -13.40 5.25
N THR A 113 -6.72 -13.18 4.69
CA THR A 113 -7.45 -14.18 3.91
C THR A 113 -7.82 -13.59 2.56
N TYR A 114 -7.87 -14.42 1.53
CA TYR A 114 -8.33 -14.07 0.19
C TYR A 114 -9.51 -14.97 -0.17
N ASN A 115 -10.67 -14.37 -0.46
CA ASN A 115 -11.93 -15.07 -0.72
C ASN A 115 -12.30 -16.14 0.34
N GLY A 116 -11.90 -15.90 1.60
CA GLY A 116 -12.16 -16.79 2.74
C GLY A 116 -11.06 -17.82 3.02
N GLU A 117 -10.05 -17.94 2.16
CA GLU A 117 -8.91 -18.84 2.33
C GLU A 117 -7.72 -18.12 2.94
N ALA A 118 -6.97 -18.77 3.83
CA ALA A 118 -5.79 -18.17 4.45
C ALA A 118 -4.66 -18.01 3.44
N VAL A 119 -4.12 -16.79 3.32
CA VAL A 119 -3.00 -16.52 2.41
C VAL A 119 -1.66 -16.74 3.11
N LYS A 120 -0.63 -17.00 2.30
CA LYS A 120 0.70 -17.28 2.81
C LYS A 120 1.35 -16.03 3.41
N GLN A 121 1.93 -16.19 4.60
CA GLN A 121 2.84 -15.21 5.16
C GLN A 121 4.27 -15.51 4.70
N PHE A 122 4.96 -14.51 4.17
CA PHE A 122 6.37 -14.57 3.80
C PHE A 122 7.23 -13.94 4.90
N GLU A 123 8.42 -14.51 5.12
CA GLU A 123 9.44 -14.02 6.07
C GLU A 123 10.36 -12.96 5.46
#